data_AF-A0A0F9ACJ2-F1
#
_entry.id   AF-A0A0F9ACJ2-F1
#
_cell.length_a   1.000
_cell.length_b   1.000
_cell.length_c   1.000
_cell.angle_alpha   90.00
_cell.angle_beta   90.00
_cell.angle_gamma   90.00
#
_symmetry.space_group_name_H-M   'P 1'
#
loop_
_entity.id
_entity.type
_entity.pdbx_description
1 polymer ?
#
loop_
_entity_poly.entity_id
_entity_poly.type
_entity_poly.pdbx_seq_one_letter_code
_entity_poly.pdbx_strand_id
1 'polypeptide(L)'
;SVISNGKECEILTINRQLIGDPLLNPPKEFIYCGNIVPAELSQSDEKLIIEMTKALTLKLGLKGINGFDYVLKDHYPYLMEVNPRIPGSIRASEMSLDTNLLDLHIKSFNLDVWDQVKNSIMSHKPIFYATKFIIFAPKEINKNLFTRINSLDYVHDKSTPIKNIIKGEPLCTILYKEKTFLKSYNGALGVLEEINEIIK
;
A
#
# COMPACT_ATOMS: atom_id res chain seq x y z
N SER A 1 3.17 8.62 -0.45
CA SER A 1 2.07 9.25 0.31
C SER A 1 2.59 10.35 1.21
N VAL A 2 1.81 11.40 1.39
CA VAL A 2 2.15 12.60 2.18
C VAL A 2 0.99 12.94 3.12
N ILE A 3 1.29 13.51 4.29
CA ILE A 3 0.31 14.09 5.20
C ILE A 3 0.50 15.60 5.29
N SER A 4 -0.58 16.38 5.34
CA SER A 4 -0.50 17.85 5.36
C SER A 4 -1.68 18.49 6.10
N ASN A 5 -1.44 19.67 6.67
CA ASN A 5 -2.48 20.55 7.21
C ASN A 5 -2.88 21.69 6.24
N GLY A 6 -2.33 21.70 5.01
CA GLY A 6 -2.53 22.73 3.99
C GLY A 6 -1.51 23.88 4.03
N LYS A 7 -0.63 23.93 5.02
CA LYS A 7 0.48 24.91 5.14
C LYS A 7 1.85 24.24 5.30
N GLU A 8 1.86 23.07 5.92
CA GLU A 8 3.03 22.23 6.14
C GLU A 8 2.70 20.79 5.74
N CYS A 9 3.72 19.99 5.43
CA CYS A 9 3.53 18.60 5.08
C CYS A 9 4.73 17.72 5.43
N GLU A 10 4.46 16.44 5.68
CA GLU A 10 5.48 15.40 5.86
C GLU A 10 5.22 14.18 5.00
N ILE A 11 6.30 13.57 4.53
CA ILE A 11 6.23 12.33 3.76
C ILE A 11 5.99 11.17 4.72
N LEU A 12 4.98 10.36 4.44
CA LEU A 12 4.70 9.17 5.22
C LEU A 12 5.60 8.02 4.76
N THR A 13 5.46 7.65 3.48
CA THR A 13 6.15 6.51 2.87
C THR A 13 6.21 6.70 1.36
N ILE A 14 7.24 6.14 0.72
CA ILE A 14 7.29 5.91 -0.72
C ILE A 14 7.13 4.41 -0.94
N ASN A 15 6.21 4.05 -1.83
CA ASN A 15 5.73 2.68 -2.00
C ASN A 15 5.98 2.24 -3.44
N ARG A 16 6.39 0.98 -3.63
CA ARG A 16 6.44 0.36 -4.96
C ARG A 16 5.06 -0.23 -5.26
N GLN A 17 4.40 0.25 -6.31
CA GLN A 17 3.14 -0.34 -6.77
C GLN A 17 3.42 -1.63 -7.55
N LEU A 18 2.59 -2.64 -7.32
CA LEU A 18 2.54 -3.86 -8.13
C LEU A 18 1.37 -3.69 -9.09
N ILE A 19 1.65 -3.60 -10.38
CA ILE A 19 0.66 -3.36 -11.43
C ILE A 19 0.73 -4.51 -12.43
N GLY A 20 -0.39 -5.16 -12.68
CA GLY A 20 -0.49 -6.19 -13.72
C GLY A 20 0.36 -7.43 -13.48
N ASP A 21 0.78 -7.70 -12.22
CA ASP A 21 1.66 -8.82 -11.91
C ASP A 21 0.95 -10.17 -12.18
N PRO A 22 1.41 -10.96 -13.17
CA PRO A 22 0.74 -12.21 -13.54
C PRO A 22 0.66 -13.23 -12.41
N LEU A 23 1.56 -13.17 -11.41
CA LEU A 23 1.52 -14.05 -10.23
C LEU A 23 0.24 -13.87 -9.41
N LEU A 24 -0.38 -12.70 -9.52
CA LEU A 24 -1.57 -12.31 -8.76
C LEU A 24 -2.86 -12.43 -9.58
N ASN A 25 -2.77 -12.96 -10.81
CA ASN A 25 -3.87 -13.20 -11.75
C ASN A 25 -4.76 -11.99 -12.10
N PRO A 26 -4.24 -10.76 -12.24
CA PRO A 26 -5.06 -9.60 -12.53
C PRO A 26 -5.87 -9.79 -13.83
N PRO A 27 -7.10 -9.27 -13.89
CA PRO A 27 -7.93 -9.43 -15.08
C PRO A 27 -7.43 -8.63 -16.30
N LYS A 28 -6.54 -7.64 -16.10
CA LYS A 28 -5.97 -6.76 -17.13
C LYS A 28 -4.55 -6.28 -16.74
N GLU A 29 -3.79 -5.83 -17.73
CA GLU A 29 -2.38 -5.44 -17.62
C GLU A 29 -2.09 -4.25 -16.68
N PHE A 30 -3.06 -3.36 -16.47
CA PHE A 30 -2.86 -2.15 -15.65
C PHE A 30 -3.66 -2.14 -14.35
N ILE A 31 -3.98 -3.33 -13.82
CA ILE A 31 -4.68 -3.46 -12.55
C ILE A 31 -3.71 -3.34 -11.39
N TYR A 32 -4.08 -2.57 -10.38
CA TYR A 32 -3.37 -2.52 -9.12
C TYR A 32 -3.48 -3.86 -8.37
N CYS A 33 -2.35 -4.53 -8.19
CA CYS A 33 -2.23 -5.82 -7.53
C CYS A 33 -1.67 -5.69 -6.11
N GLY A 34 -1.48 -4.47 -5.59
CA GLY A 34 -0.93 -4.23 -4.27
C GLY A 34 0.35 -3.41 -4.30
N ASN A 35 1.12 -3.45 -3.22
CA ASN A 35 2.29 -2.60 -3.06
C ASN A 35 3.28 -3.14 -2.03
N ILE A 36 4.52 -2.69 -2.15
CA ILE A 36 5.60 -2.94 -1.19
C ILE A 36 5.98 -1.61 -0.54
N VAL A 37 6.18 -1.64 0.77
CA VAL A 37 6.60 -0.48 1.57
C VAL A 37 7.80 -0.87 2.44
N PRO A 38 8.91 -0.12 2.44
CA PRO A 38 9.25 0.96 1.50
C PRO A 38 9.56 0.44 0.08
N ALA A 39 9.68 1.36 -0.88
CA ALA A 39 9.79 1.07 -2.33
C ALA A 39 11.13 0.49 -2.83
N GLU A 40 12.17 0.42 -1.98
CA GLU A 40 13.56 0.09 -2.36
C GLU A 40 14.08 0.96 -3.52
N LEU A 41 14.31 2.24 -3.22
CA LEU A 41 14.83 3.23 -4.18
C LEU A 41 16.26 3.66 -3.82
N SER A 42 16.98 4.20 -4.80
CA SER A 42 18.22 4.93 -4.50
C SER A 42 17.91 6.18 -3.68
N GLN A 43 18.87 6.62 -2.87
CA GLN A 43 18.71 7.82 -2.04
C GLN A 43 18.45 9.09 -2.89
N SER A 44 19.02 9.17 -4.09
CA SER A 44 18.79 10.28 -5.02
C SER A 44 17.37 10.28 -5.57
N ASP A 45 16.85 9.11 -5.97
CA ASP A 45 15.49 9.00 -6.51
C ASP A 45 14.45 9.31 -5.42
N GLU A 46 14.65 8.78 -4.21
CA GLU A 46 13.80 9.07 -3.05
C GLU A 46 13.79 10.57 -2.75
N LYS A 47 14.96 11.21 -2.67
CA LYS A 47 15.06 12.64 -2.38
C LYS A 47 14.29 13.49 -3.41
N LEU A 48 14.45 13.19 -4.70
CA LEU A 48 13.77 13.93 -5.76
C LEU A 48 12.24 13.77 -5.70
N ILE A 49 11.76 12.55 -5.45
CA ILE A 49 10.32 12.28 -5.26
C ILE A 49 9.78 13.06 -4.05
N ILE A 50 10.52 13.09 -2.94
CA ILE A 50 10.13 13.81 -1.71
C ILE A 50 10.01 15.31 -2.00
N GLU A 51 11.02 15.91 -2.63
CA GLU A 51 11.05 17.34 -2.94
C GLU A 51 9.87 17.73 -3.86
N MET A 52 9.64 16.97 -4.94
CA MET A 52 8.52 17.20 -5.85
C MET A 52 7.17 17.06 -5.14
N THR A 53 7.00 16.00 -4.34
CA THR A 53 5.75 15.74 -3.61
C THR A 53 5.45 16.86 -2.63
N LYS A 54 6.43 17.29 -1.82
CA LYS A 54 6.25 18.38 -0.85
C LYS A 54 5.90 19.69 -1.54
N ALA A 55 6.63 20.06 -2.60
CA ALA A 55 6.36 21.29 -3.34
C ALA A 55 4.94 21.33 -3.92
N LEU A 56 4.50 20.23 -4.54
CA LEU A 56 3.15 20.11 -5.10
C LEU A 56 2.07 20.13 -4.02
N THR A 57 2.28 19.41 -2.92
CA THR A 57 1.34 19.35 -1.79
C THR A 57 1.03 20.74 -1.25
N LEU A 58 2.08 21.55 -1.01
CA LEU A 58 1.94 22.91 -0.51
C LEU A 58 1.31 23.85 -1.55
N LYS A 59 1.75 23.75 -2.82
CA LYS A 59 1.21 24.57 -3.91
C LYS A 59 -0.29 24.33 -4.14
N LEU A 60 -0.74 23.09 -3.96
CA LEU A 60 -2.15 22.69 -4.12
C LEU A 60 -2.97 22.87 -2.83
N GLY A 61 -2.34 23.21 -1.70
CA GLY A 61 -3.03 23.37 -0.41
C GLY A 61 -3.71 22.10 0.09
N LEU A 62 -3.13 20.92 -0.22
CA LEU A 62 -3.73 19.63 0.15
C LEU A 62 -3.78 19.46 1.67
N LYS A 63 -4.80 18.75 2.17
CA LYS A 63 -5.00 18.47 3.59
C LYS A 63 -5.19 16.98 3.82
N GLY A 64 -4.91 16.51 5.02
CA GLY A 64 -4.98 15.09 5.33
C GLY A 64 -3.87 14.29 4.64
N ILE A 65 -4.16 13.01 4.40
CA ILE A 65 -3.28 12.07 3.73
C ILE A 65 -3.64 12.04 2.25
N ASN A 66 -2.62 12.20 1.41
CA ASN A 66 -2.76 12.31 -0.04
C ASN A 66 -1.82 11.34 -0.74
N GLY A 67 -2.29 10.77 -1.85
CA GLY A 67 -1.53 9.90 -2.74
C GLY A 67 -0.90 10.68 -3.89
N PHE A 68 0.31 10.28 -4.28
CA PHE A 68 1.01 10.78 -5.45
C PHE A 68 1.60 9.58 -6.17
N ASP A 69 1.27 9.45 -7.45
CA ASP A 69 1.68 8.32 -8.26
C ASP A 69 2.74 8.80 -9.26
N TYR A 70 3.88 8.13 -9.22
CA TYR A 70 5.05 8.44 -10.05
C TYR A 70 5.47 7.22 -10.86
N VAL A 71 5.94 7.44 -12.09
CA VAL A 71 6.69 6.47 -12.87
C VAL A 71 8.16 6.87 -12.84
N LEU A 72 9.01 6.03 -12.27
CA LEU A 72 10.45 6.25 -12.26
C LEU A 72 11.07 5.65 -13.54
N LYS A 73 11.74 6.48 -14.33
CA LYS A 73 12.46 6.05 -15.54
C LYS A 73 13.81 6.77 -15.59
N ASP A 74 14.88 6.01 -15.78
CA ASP A 74 16.26 6.54 -15.90
C ASP A 74 16.62 7.52 -14.77
N HIS A 75 16.32 7.15 -13.51
CA HIS A 75 16.51 7.99 -12.31
C HIS A 75 15.72 9.30 -12.28
N TYR A 76 14.69 9.43 -13.12
CA TYR A 76 13.80 10.58 -13.13
C TYR A 76 12.34 10.18 -12.82
N PRO A 77 11.72 10.77 -11.77
CA PRO A 77 10.34 10.50 -11.42
C PRO A 77 9.38 11.38 -12.24
N TYR A 78 8.57 10.75 -13.07
CA TYR A 78 7.48 11.39 -13.81
C TYR A 78 6.20 11.32 -13.00
N LEU A 79 5.62 12.48 -12.64
CA LEU A 79 4.32 12.54 -11.97
C LEU A 79 3.21 12.11 -12.91
N MET A 80 2.39 11.14 -12.50
CA MET A 80 1.24 10.66 -13.26
C MET A 80 -0.08 11.22 -12.71
N GLU A 81 -0.25 11.16 -11.38
CA GLU A 81 -1.52 11.52 -10.74
C GLU A 81 -1.30 12.09 -9.33
N VAL A 82 -2.15 13.04 -8.94
CA VAL A 82 -2.32 13.49 -7.56
C VAL A 82 -3.70 13.06 -7.08
N ASN A 83 -3.73 12.22 -6.05
CA ASN A 83 -4.93 11.66 -5.46
C ASN A 83 -5.20 12.33 -4.10
N PRO A 84 -6.09 13.33 -4.00
CA PRO A 84 -6.32 14.08 -2.76
C PRO A 84 -7.20 13.32 -1.76
N ARG A 85 -6.81 12.08 -1.44
CA ARG A 85 -7.52 11.13 -0.57
C ARG A 85 -6.54 10.11 0.01
N ILE A 86 -7.01 9.38 1.02
CA ILE A 86 -6.31 8.22 1.57
C ILE A 86 -6.04 7.19 0.44
N PRO A 87 -4.77 6.82 0.19
CA PRO A 87 -4.43 5.86 -0.85
C PRO A 87 -4.68 4.42 -0.40
N GLY A 88 -4.94 3.51 -1.35
CA GLY A 88 -5.16 2.08 -1.09
C GLY A 88 -3.94 1.34 -0.49
N SER A 89 -2.78 2.00 -0.46
CA SER A 89 -1.55 1.52 0.16
C SER A 89 -1.47 1.76 1.67
N ILE A 90 -2.41 2.52 2.27
CA ILE A 90 -2.29 3.01 3.66
C ILE A 90 -2.02 1.89 4.67
N ARG A 91 -2.67 0.72 4.55
CA ARG A 91 -2.50 -0.41 5.49
C ARG A 91 -1.08 -0.95 5.53
N ALA A 92 -0.41 -1.03 4.37
CA ALA A 92 0.98 -1.44 4.31
C ALA A 92 1.91 -0.37 4.91
N SER A 93 1.59 0.92 4.69
CA SER A 93 2.31 2.03 5.32
C SER A 93 2.13 2.03 6.85
N GLU A 94 0.93 1.78 7.36
CA GLU A 94 0.67 1.62 8.81
C GLU A 94 1.51 0.49 9.40
N MET A 95 1.54 -0.68 8.76
CA MET A 95 2.34 -1.81 9.23
C MET A 95 3.84 -1.58 9.16
N SER A 96 4.31 -0.82 8.17
CA SER A 96 5.73 -0.48 8.00
C SER A 96 6.21 0.56 9.02
N LEU A 97 5.36 1.55 9.33
CA LEU A 97 5.63 2.62 10.29
C LEU A 97 5.24 2.27 11.74
N ASP A 98 4.50 1.19 11.95
CA ASP A 98 3.89 0.81 13.24
C ASP A 98 3.07 1.95 13.86
N THR A 99 2.32 2.66 13.02
CA THR A 99 1.61 3.90 13.39
C THR A 99 0.18 3.88 12.87
N ASN A 100 -0.79 4.36 13.67
CA ASN A 100 -2.17 4.56 13.23
C ASN A 100 -2.27 5.81 12.34
N LEU A 101 -2.20 5.61 11.02
CA LEU A 101 -2.19 6.71 10.07
C LEU A 101 -3.57 7.35 9.90
N LEU A 102 -4.66 6.61 10.17
CA LEU A 102 -6.01 7.18 10.12
C LEU A 102 -6.25 8.19 11.26
N ASP A 103 -5.74 7.91 12.46
CA ASP A 103 -5.78 8.87 13.57
C ASP A 103 -4.98 10.13 13.24
N LEU A 104 -3.77 9.98 12.69
CA LEU A 104 -2.97 11.12 12.23
C LEU A 104 -3.65 11.90 11.11
N HIS A 105 -4.33 11.22 10.18
CA HIS A 105 -5.12 11.86 9.14
C HIS A 105 -6.15 12.82 9.76
N ILE A 106 -6.95 12.36 10.72
CA ILE A 106 -7.96 13.17 11.40
C ILE A 106 -7.31 14.34 12.14
N LYS A 107 -6.24 14.08 12.90
CA LYS A 107 -5.52 15.10 13.67
C LYS A 107 -4.88 16.17 12.79
N SER A 108 -4.45 15.84 11.57
CA SER A 108 -3.79 16.79 10.66
C SER A 108 -4.66 17.98 10.25
N PHE A 109 -5.98 17.89 10.41
CA PHE A 109 -6.90 19.00 10.14
C PHE A 109 -6.93 20.05 11.26
N ASN A 110 -6.42 19.71 12.46
CA ASN A 110 -6.32 20.63 13.59
C ASN A 110 -4.88 21.16 13.72
N LEU A 111 -4.72 22.47 13.49
CA LEU A 111 -3.41 23.13 13.54
C LEU A 111 -2.77 23.09 14.94
N ASP A 112 -3.57 23.09 16.01
CA ASP A 112 -3.07 23.13 17.39
C ASP A 112 -2.34 21.83 17.79
N VAL A 113 -2.59 20.73 17.06
CA VAL A 113 -1.96 19.43 17.29
C VAL A 113 -1.02 19.01 16.15
N TRP A 114 -0.77 19.90 15.18
CA TRP A 114 0.05 19.57 14.01
C TRP A 114 1.48 19.16 14.39
N ASP A 115 2.10 19.84 15.35
CA ASP A 115 3.44 19.48 15.81
C ASP A 115 3.50 18.05 16.36
N GLN A 116 2.43 17.58 17.00
CA GLN A 116 2.34 16.18 17.47
C GLN A 116 2.26 15.20 16.30
N VAL A 117 1.47 15.53 15.26
CA VAL A 117 1.38 14.72 14.04
C VAL A 117 2.74 14.66 13.34
N LYS A 118 3.38 15.81 13.16
CA LYS A 118 4.71 15.93 12.53
C LYS A 118 5.76 15.15 13.29
N ASN A 119 5.83 15.30 14.61
CA ASN A 119 6.77 14.57 15.47
C ASN A 119 6.51 13.06 15.45
N SER A 120 5.24 12.64 15.36
CA SER A 120 4.89 11.23 15.19
C SER A 120 5.47 10.67 13.89
N ILE A 121 5.37 11.38 12.77
CA ILE A 121 5.90 10.89 11.49
C ILE A 121 7.44 10.94 11.47
N MET A 122 8.04 12.03 11.95
CA MET A 122 9.51 12.18 11.92
C MET A 122 10.23 11.19 12.85
N SER A 123 9.59 10.75 13.94
CA SER A 123 10.16 9.76 14.85
C SER A 123 10.03 8.32 14.33
N HIS A 124 9.08 8.05 13.42
CA HIS A 124 8.85 6.72 12.85
C HIS A 124 9.39 6.66 11.42
N LYS A 125 10.61 6.15 11.26
CA LYS A 125 11.05 5.63 9.96
C LYS A 125 10.46 4.24 9.74
N PRO A 126 10.28 3.78 8.49
CA PRO A 126 9.93 2.38 8.22
C PRO A 126 10.80 1.41 9.02
N ILE A 127 10.19 0.70 9.96
CA ILE A 127 10.87 -0.29 10.83
C ILE A 127 10.82 -1.67 10.17
N PHE A 128 9.78 -1.90 9.37
CA PHE A 128 9.51 -3.13 8.66
C PHE A 128 9.26 -2.89 7.18
N TYR A 129 9.53 -3.91 6.39
CA TYR A 129 8.97 -4.06 5.06
C TYR A 129 7.58 -4.68 5.17
N ALA A 130 6.62 -4.15 4.42
CA ALA A 130 5.29 -4.68 4.28
C ALA A 130 5.00 -4.95 2.79
N THR A 131 4.66 -6.20 2.48
CA THR A 131 4.25 -6.63 1.14
C THR A 131 2.75 -6.88 1.17
N LYS A 132 2.03 -6.12 0.35
CA LYS A 132 0.60 -6.27 0.12
C LYS A 132 0.38 -6.87 -1.27
N PHE A 133 -0.28 -8.02 -1.33
CA PHE A 133 -0.78 -8.58 -2.58
C PHE A 133 -2.30 -8.56 -2.58
N ILE A 134 -2.90 -8.20 -3.71
CA ILE A 134 -4.31 -8.38 -4.00
C ILE A 134 -4.37 -9.50 -5.02
N ILE A 135 -4.95 -10.63 -4.60
CA ILE A 135 -5.07 -11.81 -5.45
C ILE A 135 -6.40 -11.74 -6.16
N PHE A 136 -6.39 -12.02 -7.46
CA PHE A 136 -7.59 -12.15 -8.26
C PHE A 136 -7.83 -13.63 -8.58
N ALA A 137 -9.10 -14.00 -8.75
CA ALA A 137 -9.47 -15.36 -9.03
C ALA A 137 -8.98 -15.81 -10.42
N PRO A 138 -8.12 -16.84 -10.56
CA PRO A 138 -7.63 -17.31 -11.87
C PRO A 138 -8.72 -18.03 -12.69
N LYS A 139 -9.74 -18.55 -12.00
CA LYS A 139 -10.88 -19.30 -12.51
C LYS A 139 -12.07 -19.07 -11.58
N GLU A 140 -13.22 -19.67 -11.86
CA GLU A 140 -14.33 -19.66 -10.89
C GLU A 140 -13.92 -20.43 -9.62
N ILE A 141 -14.06 -19.79 -8.46
CA ILE A 141 -13.73 -20.33 -7.14
C ILE A 141 -15.01 -20.59 -6.37
N ASN A 142 -15.15 -21.83 -5.89
CA ASN A 142 -16.28 -22.23 -5.06
C ASN A 142 -16.28 -21.44 -3.74
N LYS A 143 -17.40 -20.79 -3.41
CA LYS A 143 -17.55 -19.99 -2.18
C LYS A 143 -17.22 -20.75 -0.90
N ASN A 144 -17.39 -22.07 -0.88
CA ASN A 144 -17.15 -22.91 0.29
C ASN A 144 -15.65 -23.01 0.65
N LEU A 145 -14.75 -22.66 -0.26
CA LEU A 145 -13.30 -22.64 0.01
C LEU A 145 -12.88 -21.44 0.86
N PHE A 146 -13.71 -20.38 0.94
CA PHE A 146 -13.38 -19.17 1.66
C PHE A 146 -13.24 -19.37 3.17
N THR A 147 -13.88 -20.38 3.76
CA THR A 147 -13.63 -20.72 5.18
C THR A 147 -12.17 -21.08 5.41
N ARG A 148 -11.55 -21.83 4.47
CA ARG A 148 -10.13 -22.20 4.54
C ARG A 148 -9.21 -21.02 4.22
N ILE A 149 -9.52 -20.27 3.16
CA ILE A 149 -8.74 -19.06 2.79
C ILE A 149 -8.75 -18.05 3.95
N ASN A 150 -9.93 -17.78 4.51
CA ASN A 150 -10.10 -16.84 5.63
C ASN A 150 -9.47 -17.35 6.94
N SER A 151 -9.17 -18.65 7.07
CA SER A 151 -8.45 -19.16 8.25
C SER A 151 -6.94 -18.96 8.18
N LEU A 152 -6.37 -18.66 7.01
CA LEU A 152 -4.94 -18.41 6.88
C LEU A 152 -4.53 -17.13 7.61
N ASP A 153 -3.32 -17.17 8.17
CA ASP A 153 -2.64 -16.00 8.69
C ASP A 153 -2.28 -15.04 7.54
N TYR A 154 -2.14 -13.75 7.86
CA TYR A 154 -1.79 -12.69 6.91
C TYR A 154 -2.77 -12.45 5.75
N VAL A 155 -3.87 -13.21 5.67
CA VAL A 155 -5.00 -12.93 4.78
C VAL A 155 -5.86 -11.82 5.39
N HIS A 156 -6.30 -10.90 4.54
CA HIS A 156 -7.17 -9.77 4.85
C HIS A 156 -8.27 -9.66 3.79
N ASP A 157 -9.22 -8.75 4.03
CA ASP A 157 -10.43 -8.60 3.21
C ASP A 157 -11.24 -9.90 3.15
N LYS A 158 -11.41 -10.52 4.33
CA LYS A 158 -12.06 -11.83 4.58
C LYS A 158 -13.58 -11.79 4.45
N SER A 159 -14.11 -11.21 3.37
CA SER A 159 -15.56 -11.24 3.12
C SER A 159 -16.03 -12.68 2.89
N THR A 160 -17.20 -13.05 3.45
CA THR A 160 -17.83 -14.34 3.19
C THR A 160 -18.70 -14.23 1.93
N PRO A 161 -18.31 -14.87 0.82
CA PRO A 161 -19.03 -14.68 -0.44
C PRO A 161 -20.35 -15.44 -0.45
N ILE A 162 -21.42 -14.77 -0.91
CA ILE A 162 -22.76 -15.37 -1.06
C ILE A 162 -22.89 -16.24 -2.33
N LYS A 163 -22.04 -15.98 -3.32
CA LYS A 163 -21.93 -16.66 -4.62
C LYS A 163 -20.49 -17.13 -4.85
N ASN A 164 -20.27 -18.00 -5.83
CA ASN A 164 -18.91 -18.28 -6.30
C ASN A 164 -18.24 -17.00 -6.81
N ILE A 165 -16.93 -16.91 -6.62
CA ILE A 165 -16.12 -15.81 -7.15
C ILE A 165 -15.72 -16.18 -8.57
N ILE A 166 -16.05 -15.33 -9.54
CA ILE A 166 -15.74 -15.61 -10.94
C ILE A 166 -14.32 -15.17 -11.30
N LYS A 167 -13.78 -15.68 -12.41
CA LYS A 167 -12.46 -15.32 -12.90
C LYS A 167 -12.29 -13.79 -12.98
N GLY A 168 -11.20 -13.28 -12.42
CA GLY A 168 -10.83 -11.87 -12.43
C GLY A 168 -11.46 -11.03 -11.31
N GLU A 169 -12.41 -11.56 -10.53
CA GLU A 169 -12.85 -10.89 -9.30
C GLU A 169 -11.76 -10.99 -8.21
N PRO A 170 -11.60 -9.97 -7.33
CA PRO A 170 -10.71 -10.05 -6.19
C PRO A 170 -11.07 -11.23 -5.28
N LEU A 171 -10.08 -12.01 -4.90
CA LEU A 171 -10.20 -13.16 -4.02
C LEU A 171 -9.98 -12.74 -2.56
N CYS A 172 -8.82 -12.17 -2.27
CA CYS A 172 -8.43 -11.67 -0.95
C CYS A 172 -7.17 -10.82 -1.05
N THR A 173 -6.79 -10.20 0.06
CA THR A 173 -5.52 -9.48 0.21
C THR A 173 -4.58 -10.30 1.09
N ILE A 174 -3.30 -10.43 0.72
CA ILE A 174 -2.23 -10.83 1.64
C ILE A 174 -1.53 -9.56 2.12
N LEU A 175 -1.24 -9.48 3.41
CA LEU A 175 -0.42 -8.42 3.98
C LEU A 175 0.61 -8.99 4.96
N TYR A 176 1.86 -9.01 4.53
CA TYR A 176 2.95 -9.67 5.27
C TYR A 176 4.02 -8.65 5.66
N LYS A 177 4.37 -8.58 6.96
CA LYS A 177 5.48 -7.72 7.42
C LYS A 177 6.68 -8.51 7.90
N GLU A 178 7.87 -8.01 7.58
CA GLU A 178 9.16 -8.57 8.01
C GLU A 178 10.26 -7.50 8.01
N LYS A 179 11.42 -7.82 8.58
CA LYS A 179 12.53 -6.85 8.73
C LYS A 179 13.26 -6.51 7.44
N THR A 180 13.14 -7.34 6.40
CA THR A 180 13.80 -7.10 5.10
C THR A 180 12.81 -7.28 3.96
N PHE A 181 13.07 -6.60 2.85
CA PHE A 181 12.29 -6.73 1.63
C PHE A 181 12.11 -8.20 1.23
N LEU A 182 13.21 -8.94 1.08
CA LEU A 182 13.19 -10.33 0.62
C LEU A 182 12.37 -11.24 1.54
N LYS A 183 12.45 -11.06 2.86
CA LYS A 183 11.67 -11.85 3.82
C LYS A 183 10.18 -11.52 3.76
N SER A 184 9.83 -10.24 3.66
CA SER A 184 8.44 -9.80 3.53
C SER A 184 7.81 -10.32 2.24
N TYR A 185 8.54 -10.21 1.13
CA TYR A 185 8.07 -10.66 -0.18
C TYR A 185 7.93 -12.18 -0.24
N ASN A 186 8.95 -12.94 0.20
CA ASN A 186 8.89 -14.40 0.21
C ASN A 186 7.84 -14.94 1.19
N GLY A 187 7.64 -14.28 2.34
CA GLY A 187 6.55 -14.63 3.26
C GLY A 187 5.17 -14.47 2.60
N ALA A 188 4.97 -13.36 1.87
CA ALA A 188 3.74 -13.16 1.11
C ALA A 188 3.57 -14.19 -0.01
N LEU A 189 4.65 -14.61 -0.68
CA LEU A 189 4.61 -15.69 -1.67
C LEU A 189 4.24 -17.04 -1.05
N GLY A 190 4.74 -17.38 0.14
CA GLY A 190 4.37 -18.60 0.84
C GLY A 190 2.86 -18.67 1.12
N VAL A 191 2.26 -17.57 1.57
CA VAL A 191 0.80 -17.49 1.78
C VAL A 191 0.05 -17.60 0.44
N LEU A 192 0.58 -17.02 -0.65
CA LEU A 192 0.00 -17.17 -1.99
C LEU A 192 0.03 -18.62 -2.47
N GLU A 193 1.11 -19.36 -2.21
CA GLU A 193 1.21 -20.79 -2.52
C GLU A 193 0.16 -21.62 -1.77
N GLU A 194 -0.04 -21.37 -0.47
CA GLU A 194 -1.09 -22.01 0.33
C GLU A 194 -2.49 -21.73 -0.24
N ILE A 195 -2.77 -20.49 -0.64
CA ILE A 195 -4.04 -20.13 -1.28
C ILE A 195 -4.20 -20.88 -2.60
N ASN A 196 -3.15 -20.93 -3.43
CA ASN A 196 -3.16 -21.66 -4.68
C ASN A 196 -3.44 -23.16 -4.47
N GLU A 197 -2.93 -23.77 -3.41
CA GLU A 197 -3.24 -25.15 -3.03
C GLU A 197 -4.72 -25.35 -2.66
N ILE A 198 -5.33 -24.38 -1.98
CA ILE A 198 -6.75 -24.43 -1.60
C ILE A 198 -7.67 -24.34 -2.84
N ILE A 199 -7.29 -23.54 -3.84
CA ILE A 199 -8.11 -23.27 -5.02
C ILE A 199 -7.78 -24.14 -6.25
N LYS A 200 -6.79 -25.03 -6.16
CA LYS A 200 -6.53 -26.09 -7.16
C LYS A 200 -7.81 -26.87 -7.44
#